data_AF-R0M0B6-F1
#
_entry.id   AF-R0M0B6-F1
#
_cell.length_a   1.000
_cell.length_b   1.000
_cell.length_c   1.000
_cell.angle_alpha   90.00
_cell.angle_beta   90.00
_cell.angle_gamma   90.00
#
_symmetry.space_group_name_H-M   'P 1'
#
loop_
_entity.id
_entity.type
_entity.pdbx_description
1 polymer ?
#
loop_
_entity_poly.entity_id
_entity_poly.type
_entity_poly.pdbx_seq_one_letter_code
_entity_poly.pdbx_strand_id
1 'polypeptide(L)'
;YSNVTGVMCSLQRQLEIQESQLRKTESENERLEKELRERENQLQAMSAKFCSLREEWKHEEMIVTTEKENCSLRQVVTEQESKLAEQNKLISDLQGAVSQLEAEALTSRYQIHKQQRAQEEMQSQAETLQHTELQTRVALECLTSRFERFRSKIIQATFGTAGNKPPQAELTDEEVLEAMQKIINERIEFHQMLKQKGVRLPSLYNIDTVTSSPTNSKGRR
;
A
#
# COMPACT_ATOMS: atom_id res chain seq x y z
N TYR A 1 -95.25 57.10 103.27
CA TYR A 1 -94.15 56.13 103.25
C TYR A 1 -94.48 54.82 102.51
N SER A 2 -95.69 54.25 102.58
CA SER A 2 -96.03 52.96 101.94
C SER A 2 -96.05 52.94 100.39
N ASN A 3 -96.56 53.99 99.73
CA ASN A 3 -96.64 54.04 98.25
C ASN A 3 -95.26 54.19 97.58
N VAL A 4 -94.33 54.88 98.24
CA VAL A 4 -92.95 55.06 97.74
C VAL A 4 -92.18 53.74 97.77
N THR A 5 -92.39 52.93 98.81
CA THR A 5 -91.79 51.60 98.93
C THR A 5 -92.30 50.61 97.87
N GLY A 6 -93.60 50.62 97.55
CA GLY A 6 -94.17 49.75 96.50
C GLY A 6 -93.63 50.05 95.09
N VAL A 7 -93.52 51.34 94.74
CA VAL A 7 -92.91 51.77 93.46
C VAL A 7 -91.43 51.37 93.42
N MET A 8 -90.70 51.55 94.52
CA MET A 8 -89.30 51.15 94.65
C MET A 8 -89.10 49.64 94.43
N CYS A 9 -89.95 48.78 95.02
CA CYS A 9 -89.89 47.33 94.80
C CYS A 9 -90.19 46.91 93.35
N SER A 10 -91.14 47.58 92.66
CA SER A 10 -91.43 47.29 91.25
C SER A 10 -90.30 47.70 90.30
N LEU A 11 -89.66 48.85 90.55
CA LEU A 11 -88.51 49.33 89.80
C LEU A 11 -87.30 48.42 90.01
N GLN A 12 -87.07 47.96 91.25
CA GLN A 12 -86.01 47.01 91.56
C GLN A 12 -86.18 45.68 90.82
N ARG A 13 -87.40 45.10 90.82
CA ARG A 13 -87.69 43.87 90.06
C ARG A 13 -87.49 44.06 88.56
N GLN A 14 -87.90 45.21 88.01
CA GLN A 14 -87.71 45.52 86.59
C GLN A 14 -86.22 45.64 86.25
N LEU A 15 -85.44 46.25 87.14
CA LEU A 15 -83.98 46.38 87.02
C LEU A 15 -83.30 45.01 87.06
N GLU A 16 -83.69 44.12 87.98
CA GLU A 16 -83.18 42.74 88.06
C GLU A 16 -83.49 41.92 86.79
N ILE A 17 -84.69 42.09 86.21
CA ILE A 17 -85.05 41.44 84.93
C ILE A 17 -84.18 41.97 83.80
N GLN A 18 -83.99 43.30 83.71
CA GLN A 18 -83.15 43.92 82.69
C GLN A 18 -81.68 43.52 82.85
N GLU A 19 -81.16 43.44 84.07
CA GLU A 19 -79.81 42.93 84.34
C GLU A 19 -79.66 41.47 83.91
N SER A 20 -80.64 40.61 84.21
CA SER A 20 -80.60 39.21 83.76
C SER A 20 -80.63 39.09 82.24
N GLN A 21 -81.42 39.93 81.56
CA GLN A 21 -81.44 39.99 80.10
C GLN A 21 -80.11 40.50 79.54
N LEU A 22 -79.52 41.55 80.14
CA LEU A 22 -78.22 42.07 79.76
C LEU A 22 -77.14 41.00 79.87
N ARG A 23 -77.06 40.29 81.02
CA ARG A 23 -76.10 39.19 81.22
C ARG A 23 -76.25 38.07 80.21
N LYS A 24 -77.50 37.73 79.80
CA LYS A 24 -77.76 36.74 78.75
C LYS A 24 -77.23 37.21 77.41
N THR A 25 -77.55 38.44 77.00
CA THR A 25 -77.08 39.04 75.75
C THR A 25 -75.55 39.14 75.72
N GLU A 26 -74.91 39.51 76.82
CA GLU A 26 -73.45 39.54 76.96
C GLU A 26 -72.85 38.14 76.75
N SER A 27 -73.40 37.11 77.40
CA SER A 27 -72.93 35.73 77.23
C SER A 27 -73.13 35.18 75.82
N GLU A 28 -74.21 35.59 75.15
CA GLU A 28 -74.47 35.22 73.76
C GLU A 28 -73.49 35.93 72.82
N ASN A 29 -73.20 37.21 73.07
CA ASN A 29 -72.22 37.95 72.28
C ASN A 29 -70.81 37.35 72.43
N GLU A 30 -70.38 37.00 73.64
CA GLU A 30 -69.10 36.30 73.86
C GLU A 30 -69.03 34.96 73.11
N ARG A 31 -70.13 34.19 73.08
CA ARG A 31 -70.21 32.94 72.32
C ARG A 31 -70.08 33.19 70.81
N LEU A 32 -70.81 34.18 70.29
CA LEU A 32 -70.76 34.54 68.87
C LEU A 32 -69.37 35.07 68.46
N GLU A 33 -68.71 35.87 69.29
CA GLU A 33 -67.34 36.32 69.05
C GLU A 33 -66.34 35.16 69.03
N LYS A 34 -66.55 34.14 69.86
CA LYS A 34 -65.74 32.93 69.83
C LYS A 34 -65.96 32.12 68.54
N GLU A 35 -67.21 31.95 68.13
CA GLU A 35 -67.56 31.28 66.87
C GLU A 35 -66.99 32.03 65.66
N LEU A 36 -67.07 33.37 65.65
CA LEU A 36 -66.53 34.20 64.58
C LEU A 36 -65.01 34.05 64.46
N ARG A 37 -64.29 34.09 65.59
CA ARG A 37 -62.84 33.82 65.62
C ARG A 37 -62.49 32.42 65.12
N GLU A 38 -63.26 31.41 65.51
CA GLU A 38 -63.04 30.04 65.04
C GLU A 38 -63.25 29.91 63.53
N ARG A 39 -64.31 30.54 63.00
CA ARG A 39 -64.56 30.58 61.54
C ARG A 39 -63.49 31.35 60.78
N GLU A 40 -62.98 32.45 61.33
CA GLU A 40 -61.87 33.20 60.75
C GLU A 40 -60.60 32.34 60.67
N ASN A 41 -60.26 31.65 61.76
CA ASN A 41 -59.13 30.71 61.78
C ASN A 41 -59.30 29.58 60.76
N GLN A 42 -60.50 29.03 60.61
CA GLN A 42 -60.80 28.00 59.62
C GLN A 42 -60.65 28.53 58.18
N LEU A 43 -61.14 29.74 57.90
CA LEU A 43 -61.00 30.38 56.59
C LEU A 43 -59.52 30.63 56.26
N GLN A 44 -58.74 31.12 57.23
CA GLN A 44 -57.31 31.34 57.03
C GLN A 44 -56.57 30.01 56.76
N ALA A 45 -56.90 28.95 57.50
CA ALA A 45 -56.33 27.62 57.29
C ALA A 45 -56.71 27.06 55.90
N MET A 46 -57.95 27.24 55.46
CA MET A 46 -58.38 26.85 54.11
C MET A 46 -57.65 27.65 53.04
N SER A 47 -57.51 28.97 53.20
CA SER A 47 -56.75 29.81 52.26
C SER A 47 -55.31 29.33 52.11
N ALA A 48 -54.65 29.01 53.23
CA ALA A 48 -53.29 28.48 53.21
C ALA A 48 -53.21 27.14 52.44
N LYS A 49 -54.18 26.23 52.66
CA LYS A 49 -54.26 24.96 51.92
C LYS A 49 -54.51 25.15 50.43
N PHE A 50 -55.37 26.10 50.03
CA PHE A 50 -55.57 26.40 48.61
C PHE A 50 -54.32 26.98 47.96
N CYS A 51 -53.56 27.80 48.68
CA CYS A 51 -52.26 28.28 48.22
C CYS A 51 -51.27 27.12 48.04
N SER A 52 -51.13 26.22 49.03
CA SER A 52 -50.20 25.09 48.92
C SER A 52 -50.57 24.14 47.76
N LEU A 53 -51.85 23.78 47.64
CA LEU A 53 -52.33 22.91 46.55
C LEU A 53 -52.08 23.52 45.17
N ARG A 54 -52.22 24.85 45.04
CA ARG A 54 -51.93 25.53 43.78
C ARG A 54 -50.44 25.44 43.41
N GLU A 55 -49.55 25.64 44.38
CA GLU A 55 -48.11 25.55 44.13
C GLU A 55 -47.65 24.11 43.89
N GLU A 56 -48.22 23.12 44.59
CA GLU A 56 -47.99 21.69 44.33
C GLU A 56 -48.39 21.32 42.90
N TRP A 57 -49.55 21.77 42.43
CA TRP A 57 -49.99 21.49 41.06
C TRP A 57 -49.06 22.08 39.99
N LYS A 58 -48.57 23.31 40.19
CA LYS A 58 -47.57 23.91 39.30
C LYS A 58 -46.25 23.14 39.32
N HIS A 59 -45.83 22.66 40.48
CA HIS A 59 -44.60 21.87 40.61
C HIS A 59 -44.73 20.54 39.87
N GLU A 60 -45.87 19.86 39.99
CA GLU A 60 -46.16 18.62 39.28
C GLU A 60 -46.13 18.83 37.76
N GLU A 61 -46.78 19.89 37.26
CA GLU A 61 -46.73 20.23 35.83
C GLU A 61 -45.30 20.46 35.34
N MET A 62 -44.48 21.16 36.13
CA MET A 62 -43.06 21.37 35.83
C MET A 62 -42.24 20.07 35.85
N ILE A 63 -42.53 19.14 36.77
CA ILE A 63 -41.87 17.83 36.80
C ILE A 63 -42.19 17.08 35.50
N VAL A 64 -43.46 17.01 35.10
CA VAL A 64 -43.89 16.29 33.89
C VAL A 64 -43.22 16.86 32.64
N THR A 65 -43.13 18.19 32.50
CA THR A 65 -42.45 18.80 31.35
C THR A 65 -40.95 18.49 31.35
N THR A 66 -40.30 18.61 32.51
CA THR A 66 -38.86 18.29 32.69
C THR A 66 -38.56 16.82 32.38
N GLU A 67 -39.41 15.89 32.82
CA GLU A 67 -39.25 14.46 32.55
C GLU A 67 -39.39 14.14 31.05
N LYS A 68 -40.34 14.78 30.37
CA LYS A 68 -40.51 14.64 28.92
C LYS A 68 -39.30 15.15 28.15
N GLU A 69 -38.75 16.29 28.54
CA GLU A 69 -37.52 16.82 27.97
C GLU A 69 -36.34 15.89 28.23
N ASN A 70 -36.21 15.35 29.45
CA ASN A 70 -35.17 14.40 29.81
C ASN A 70 -35.22 13.12 28.95
N CYS A 71 -36.42 12.58 28.74
CA CYS A 71 -36.62 11.42 27.87
C CYS A 71 -36.21 11.72 26.42
N SER A 72 -36.59 12.89 25.90
CA SER A 72 -36.23 13.32 24.53
C SER A 72 -34.72 13.48 24.38
N LEU A 73 -34.05 14.08 25.37
CA LEU A 73 -32.60 14.23 25.38
C LEU A 73 -31.90 12.88 25.42
N ARG A 74 -32.35 11.94 26.26
CA ARG A 74 -31.80 10.57 26.30
C ARG A 74 -31.92 9.88 24.95
N GLN A 75 -33.05 10.02 24.27
CA GLN A 75 -33.22 9.45 22.92
C GLN A 75 -32.18 10.02 21.94
N VAL A 76 -32.01 11.34 21.91
CA VAL A 76 -31.01 11.98 21.04
C VAL A 76 -29.58 11.52 21.38
N VAL A 77 -29.24 11.41 22.66
CA VAL A 77 -27.93 10.89 23.10
C VAL A 77 -27.71 9.48 22.58
N THR A 78 -28.69 8.58 22.75
CA THR A 78 -28.56 7.19 22.26
C THR A 78 -28.41 7.12 20.73
N GLU A 79 -29.10 7.97 19.98
CA GLU A 79 -28.97 8.03 18.52
C GLU A 79 -27.59 8.54 18.10
N GLN A 80 -27.07 9.56 18.79
CA GLN A 80 -25.73 10.10 18.54
C GLN A 80 -24.64 9.08 18.89
N GLU A 81 -24.78 8.35 20.00
CA GLU A 81 -23.86 7.26 20.39
C GLU A 81 -23.84 6.15 19.33
N SER A 82 -25.01 5.77 18.81
CA SER A 82 -25.11 4.78 17.72
C SER A 82 -24.39 5.27 16.46
N LYS A 83 -24.64 6.51 16.02
CA LYS A 83 -23.98 7.10 14.85
C LYS A 83 -22.45 7.20 15.04
N LEU A 84 -22.01 7.54 16.24
CA LEU A 84 -20.59 7.61 16.58
C LEU A 84 -19.94 6.22 16.55
N ALA A 85 -20.63 5.18 17.03
CA ALA A 85 -20.17 3.80 16.94
C ALA A 85 -20.04 3.33 15.48
N GLU A 86 -21.02 3.66 14.62
CA GLU A 86 -20.97 3.35 13.18
C GLU A 86 -19.79 4.06 12.49
N GLN A 87 -19.58 5.34 12.78
CA GLN A 87 -18.45 6.10 12.25
C GLN A 87 -17.10 5.52 12.71
N ASN A 88 -16.96 5.15 13.98
CA ASN A 88 -15.74 4.52 14.49
C ASN A 88 -15.45 3.19 13.81
N LYS A 89 -16.50 2.39 13.54
CA LYS A 89 -16.36 1.15 12.77
C LYS A 89 -15.85 1.43 11.36
N LEU A 90 -16.45 2.40 10.66
CA LEU A 90 -16.01 2.80 9.32
C LEU A 90 -14.56 3.30 9.31
N ILE A 91 -14.15 4.08 10.32
CA ILE A 91 -12.77 4.55 10.48
C ILE A 91 -11.82 3.34 10.63
N SER A 92 -12.17 2.37 11.48
CA SER A 92 -11.38 1.15 11.67
C SER A 92 -11.26 0.33 10.37
N ASP A 93 -12.37 0.17 9.63
CA ASP A 93 -12.38 -0.56 8.37
C ASP A 93 -11.50 0.13 7.31
N LEU A 94 -11.59 1.46 7.21
CA LEU A 94 -10.75 2.26 6.31
C LEU A 94 -9.27 2.22 6.69
N GLN A 95 -8.94 2.29 7.99
CA GLN A 95 -7.57 2.14 8.47
C GLN A 95 -6.99 0.76 8.14
N GLY A 96 -7.81 -0.29 8.26
CA GLY A 96 -7.44 -1.64 7.82
C GLY A 96 -7.15 -1.71 6.32
N ALA A 97 -8.02 -1.13 5.49
CA ALA A 97 -7.83 -1.09 4.04
C ALA A 97 -6.59 -0.30 3.62
N VAL A 98 -6.32 0.85 4.26
CA VAL A 98 -5.10 1.64 4.02
C VAL A 98 -3.85 0.82 4.35
N SER A 99 -3.83 0.16 5.52
CA SER A 99 -2.70 -0.66 5.94
C SER A 99 -2.43 -1.82 4.96
N GLN A 100 -3.50 -2.44 4.43
CA GLN A 100 -3.37 -3.49 3.42
C GLN A 100 -2.80 -2.95 2.10
N LEU A 101 -3.34 -1.83 1.60
CA LEU A 101 -2.86 -1.21 0.36
C LEU A 101 -1.40 -0.77 0.46
N GLU A 102 -0.97 -0.26 1.62
CA GLU A 102 0.42 0.10 1.87
C GLU A 102 1.35 -1.12 1.82
N ALA A 103 0.94 -2.25 2.42
CA ALA A 103 1.70 -3.49 2.38
C ALA A 103 1.81 -4.07 0.94
N GLU A 104 0.72 -4.00 0.17
CA GLU A 104 0.69 -4.41 -1.24
C GLU A 104 1.59 -3.51 -2.10
N ALA A 105 1.54 -2.18 -1.90
CA ALA A 105 2.39 -1.23 -2.60
C ALA A 105 3.88 -1.45 -2.33
N LEU A 106 4.26 -1.71 -1.07
CA LEU A 106 5.63 -2.05 -0.69
C LEU A 106 6.10 -3.33 -1.38
N THR A 107 5.26 -4.36 -1.39
CA THR A 107 5.56 -5.65 -2.02
C THR A 107 5.72 -5.50 -3.53
N SER A 108 4.82 -4.77 -4.20
CA SER A 108 4.89 -4.47 -5.63
C SER A 108 6.17 -3.70 -5.97
N ARG A 109 6.51 -2.67 -5.20
CA ARG A 109 7.74 -1.90 -5.39
C ARG A 109 9.00 -2.76 -5.25
N TYR A 110 9.02 -3.68 -4.28
CA TYR A 110 10.11 -4.62 -4.13
C TYR A 110 10.24 -5.56 -5.35
N GLN A 111 9.12 -6.08 -5.85
CA GLN A 111 9.09 -6.94 -7.03
C GLN A 111 9.58 -6.21 -8.29
N ILE A 112 9.13 -4.98 -8.52
CA ILE A 112 9.57 -4.13 -9.64
C ILE A 112 11.09 -3.93 -9.58
N HIS A 113 11.64 -3.55 -8.43
CA HIS A 113 13.10 -3.37 -8.29
C HIS A 113 13.88 -4.67 -8.52
N LYS A 114 13.36 -5.80 -8.05
CA LYS A 114 13.98 -7.11 -8.28
C LYS A 114 13.97 -7.45 -9.78
N GLN A 115 12.86 -7.23 -10.45
CA GLN A 115 12.72 -7.50 -11.88
C GLN A 115 13.61 -6.57 -12.72
N GLN A 116 13.69 -5.29 -12.36
CA GLN A 116 14.56 -4.33 -13.03
C GLN A 116 16.03 -4.75 -12.96
N ARG A 117 16.53 -5.16 -11.78
CA ARG A 117 17.91 -5.66 -11.66
C ARG A 117 18.17 -6.89 -12.52
N ALA A 118 17.24 -7.86 -12.52
CA ALA A 118 17.37 -9.04 -13.36
C ALA A 118 17.38 -8.68 -14.86
N GLN A 119 16.59 -7.67 -15.25
CA GLN A 119 16.58 -7.18 -16.63
C GLN A 119 17.90 -6.49 -17.00
N GLU A 120 18.45 -5.65 -16.13
CA GLU A 120 19.75 -4.99 -16.33
C GLU A 120 20.89 -6.02 -16.46
N GLU A 121 20.89 -7.05 -15.61
CA GLU A 121 21.86 -8.16 -15.68
C GLU A 121 21.76 -8.93 -17.00
N MET A 122 20.53 -9.30 -17.43
CA MET A 122 20.33 -9.97 -18.71
C MET A 122 20.74 -9.10 -19.89
N GLN A 123 20.46 -7.80 -19.85
CA GLN A 123 20.83 -6.87 -20.91
C GLN A 123 22.36 -6.73 -21.01
N SER A 124 23.05 -6.61 -19.88
CA SER A 124 24.52 -6.59 -19.86
C SER A 124 25.11 -7.89 -20.43
N GLN A 125 24.56 -9.04 -20.07
CA GLN A 125 24.98 -10.33 -20.63
C GLN A 125 24.75 -10.38 -22.15
N ALA A 126 23.60 -9.92 -22.63
CA ALA A 126 23.30 -9.88 -24.07
C ALA A 126 24.29 -9.00 -24.84
N GLU A 127 24.63 -7.82 -24.32
CA GLU A 127 25.62 -6.93 -24.92
C GLU A 127 27.02 -7.57 -24.98
N THR A 128 27.44 -8.25 -23.90
CA THR A 128 28.72 -8.98 -23.91
C THR A 128 28.73 -10.11 -24.93
N LEU A 129 27.66 -10.89 -25.02
CA LEU A 129 27.53 -11.97 -26.01
C LEU A 129 27.58 -11.42 -27.43
N GLN A 130 26.86 -10.33 -27.72
CA GLN A 130 26.87 -9.69 -29.04
C GLN A 130 28.28 -9.20 -29.42
N HIS A 131 29.03 -8.61 -28.48
CA HIS A 131 30.42 -8.21 -28.72
C HIS A 131 31.32 -9.40 -29.02
N THR A 132 31.21 -10.49 -28.26
CA THR A 132 32.00 -11.71 -28.49
C THR A 132 31.65 -12.40 -29.80
N GLU A 133 30.37 -12.39 -30.18
CA GLU A 133 29.90 -12.92 -31.47
C GLU A 133 30.53 -12.14 -32.63
N LEU A 134 30.47 -10.81 -32.59
CA LEU A 134 31.04 -9.95 -33.62
C LEU A 134 32.55 -10.15 -33.74
N GLN A 135 33.26 -10.19 -32.61
CA GLN A 135 34.71 -10.43 -32.60
C GLN A 135 35.06 -11.79 -33.22
N THR A 136 34.29 -12.83 -32.89
CA THR A 136 34.47 -14.17 -33.46
C THR A 136 34.21 -14.17 -34.96
N ARG A 137 33.16 -13.47 -35.42
CA ARG A 137 32.84 -13.33 -36.85
C ARG A 137 33.98 -12.67 -37.64
N VAL A 138 34.53 -11.57 -37.13
CA VAL A 138 35.69 -10.89 -37.75
C VAL A 138 36.91 -11.81 -37.80
N ALA A 139 37.17 -12.57 -36.74
CA ALA A 139 38.28 -13.54 -36.72
C ALA A 139 38.09 -14.65 -37.76
N LEU A 140 36.87 -15.16 -37.91
CA LEU A 140 36.51 -16.15 -38.94
C LEU A 140 36.70 -15.60 -40.36
N GLU A 141 36.27 -14.37 -40.64
CA GLU A 141 36.46 -13.71 -41.94
C GLU A 141 37.96 -13.52 -42.27
N CYS A 142 38.76 -13.12 -41.28
CA CYS A 142 40.21 -12.98 -41.42
C CYS A 142 40.89 -14.31 -41.71
N LEU A 143 40.52 -15.37 -40.99
CA LEU A 143 41.03 -16.73 -41.21
C LEU A 143 40.65 -17.23 -42.61
N THR A 144 39.38 -17.07 -43.00
CA THR A 144 38.89 -17.46 -44.33
C THR A 144 39.68 -16.76 -45.44
N SER A 145 39.86 -15.44 -45.34
CA SER A 145 40.65 -14.67 -46.31
C SER A 145 42.12 -15.14 -46.39
N ARG A 146 42.71 -15.49 -45.25
CA ARG A 146 44.09 -16.02 -45.19
C ARG A 146 44.18 -17.41 -45.82
N PHE A 147 43.18 -18.27 -45.59
CA PHE A 147 43.08 -19.58 -46.22
C PHE A 147 42.91 -19.47 -47.74
N GLU A 148 42.03 -18.59 -48.22
CA GLU A 148 41.87 -18.36 -49.66
C GLU A 148 43.15 -17.86 -50.34
N ARG A 149 43.90 -16.97 -49.67
CA ARG A 149 45.21 -16.53 -50.18
C ARG A 149 46.22 -17.68 -50.20
N PHE A 150 46.25 -18.53 -49.19
CA PHE A 150 47.14 -19.69 -49.14
C PHE A 150 46.80 -20.71 -50.24
N ARG A 151 45.50 -21.00 -50.38
CA ARG A 151 44.94 -21.84 -51.44
C ARG A 151 45.32 -21.32 -52.82
N SER A 152 45.14 -20.02 -53.06
CA SER A 152 45.55 -19.36 -54.32
C SER A 152 47.04 -19.54 -54.62
N LYS A 153 47.92 -19.46 -53.60
CA LYS A 153 49.36 -19.72 -53.77
C LYS A 153 49.66 -21.17 -54.14
N ILE A 154 48.96 -22.14 -53.55
CA ILE A 154 49.10 -23.56 -53.89
C ILE A 154 48.68 -23.78 -55.35
N ILE A 155 47.52 -23.26 -55.76
CA ILE A 155 47.03 -23.37 -57.13
C ILE A 155 48.05 -22.75 -58.10
N GLN A 156 48.55 -21.55 -57.81
CA GLN A 156 49.58 -20.90 -58.63
C GLN A 156 50.87 -21.73 -58.71
N ALA A 157 51.34 -22.31 -57.60
CA ALA A 157 52.54 -23.15 -57.60
C ALA A 157 52.35 -24.47 -58.37
N THR A 158 51.13 -25.00 -58.38
CA THR A 158 50.78 -26.29 -59.04
C THR A 158 50.57 -26.11 -60.54
N PHE A 159 49.84 -25.08 -60.94
CA PHE A 159 49.45 -24.87 -62.34
C PHE A 159 50.27 -23.81 -63.08
N GLY A 160 51.11 -23.04 -62.36
CA GLY A 160 52.00 -22.02 -62.94
C GLY A 160 53.34 -22.56 -63.46
N THR A 161 53.63 -23.85 -63.29
CA THR A 161 54.85 -24.49 -63.81
C THR A 161 54.78 -24.67 -65.32
N ALA A 162 55.90 -24.43 -66.02
CA ALA A 162 55.98 -24.54 -67.48
C ALA A 162 55.50 -25.91 -67.98
N GLY A 163 54.49 -25.91 -68.86
CA GLY A 163 53.86 -27.12 -69.42
C GLY A 163 52.45 -27.42 -68.91
N ASN A 164 52.02 -26.84 -67.79
CA ASN A 164 50.66 -27.00 -67.27
C ASN A 164 49.71 -25.93 -67.82
N LYS A 165 48.48 -26.32 -68.15
CA LYS A 165 47.44 -25.38 -68.60
C LYS A 165 46.84 -24.66 -67.39
N PRO A 166 46.59 -23.34 -67.46
CA PRO A 166 45.94 -22.62 -66.38
C PRO A 166 44.50 -23.14 -66.19
N PRO A 167 44.01 -23.23 -64.95
CA PRO A 167 42.63 -23.67 -64.68
C PRO A 167 41.62 -22.71 -65.29
N GLN A 168 40.56 -23.23 -65.92
CA GLN A 168 39.51 -22.43 -66.57
C GLN A 168 38.21 -22.32 -65.75
N ALA A 169 38.11 -23.03 -64.63
CA ALA A 169 36.96 -23.02 -63.73
C ALA A 169 37.43 -23.06 -62.26
N GLU A 170 36.48 -22.89 -61.34
CA GLU A 170 36.71 -23.00 -59.91
C GLU A 170 37.14 -24.44 -59.58
N LEU A 171 38.43 -24.61 -59.27
CA LEU A 171 39.01 -25.90 -58.88
C LEU A 171 38.51 -26.32 -57.51
N THR A 172 38.34 -27.60 -57.29
CA THR A 172 38.15 -28.20 -55.96
C THR A 172 39.50 -28.54 -55.31
N ASP A 173 39.53 -28.63 -53.98
CA ASP A 173 40.77 -28.94 -53.26
C ASP A 173 41.32 -30.33 -53.63
N GLU A 174 40.43 -31.28 -53.94
CA GLU A 174 40.80 -32.63 -54.38
C GLU A 174 41.50 -32.60 -55.75
N GLU A 175 40.97 -31.83 -56.71
CA GLU A 175 41.59 -31.70 -58.05
C GLU A 175 42.97 -31.03 -57.97
N VAL A 176 43.16 -30.09 -57.04
CA VAL A 176 44.47 -29.47 -56.80
C VAL A 176 45.46 -30.49 -56.23
N LEU A 177 45.02 -31.32 -55.28
CA LEU A 177 45.83 -32.38 -54.69
C LEU A 177 46.22 -33.43 -55.73
N GLU A 178 45.28 -33.86 -56.57
CA GLU A 178 45.54 -34.81 -57.65
C GLU A 178 46.59 -34.26 -58.64
N ALA A 179 46.47 -32.99 -59.02
CA ALA A 179 47.44 -32.33 -59.88
C ALA A 179 48.84 -32.23 -59.23
N MET A 180 48.92 -31.88 -57.94
CA MET A 180 50.18 -31.89 -57.19
C MET A 180 50.82 -33.28 -57.17
N GLN A 181 50.02 -34.32 -56.89
CA GLN A 181 50.50 -35.70 -56.86
C GLN A 181 51.01 -36.16 -58.24
N LYS A 182 50.31 -35.78 -59.31
CA LYS A 182 50.75 -36.04 -60.68
C LYS A 182 52.11 -35.41 -60.97
N ILE A 183 52.33 -34.13 -60.61
CA ILE A 183 53.63 -33.46 -60.78
C ILE A 183 54.74 -34.20 -60.00
N ILE A 184 54.45 -34.63 -58.76
CA ILE A 184 55.41 -35.39 -57.95
C ILE A 184 55.77 -36.72 -58.64
N ASN A 185 54.78 -37.47 -59.10
CA ASN A 185 54.98 -38.75 -59.79
C ASN A 185 55.80 -38.56 -61.08
N GLU A 186 55.43 -37.58 -61.91
CA GLU A 186 56.16 -37.25 -63.13
C GLU A 186 57.63 -36.90 -62.84
N ARG A 187 57.92 -36.09 -61.80
CA ARG A 187 59.32 -35.79 -61.42
C ARG A 187 60.08 -37.03 -60.98
N ILE A 188 59.45 -37.93 -60.24
CA ILE A 188 60.07 -39.19 -59.80
C ILE A 188 60.41 -40.05 -61.03
N GLU A 189 59.48 -40.20 -61.96
CA GLU A 189 59.67 -40.94 -63.22
C GLU A 189 60.79 -40.32 -64.08
N PHE A 190 60.80 -39.00 -64.26
CA PHE A 190 61.88 -38.30 -64.98
C PHE A 190 63.24 -38.49 -64.31
N HIS A 191 63.32 -38.43 -62.98
CA HIS A 191 64.55 -38.68 -62.24
C HIS A 191 65.07 -40.11 -62.46
N GLN A 192 64.17 -41.11 -62.43
CA GLN A 192 64.53 -42.49 -62.73
C GLN A 192 65.04 -42.65 -64.17
N MET A 193 64.41 -41.98 -65.14
CA MET A 193 64.83 -42.00 -66.54
C MET A 193 66.24 -41.41 -66.72
N LEU A 194 66.54 -40.29 -66.07
CA LEU A 194 67.87 -39.67 -66.11
C LEU A 194 68.94 -40.55 -65.46
N LYS A 195 68.60 -41.23 -64.35
CA LYS A 195 69.47 -42.21 -63.69
C LYS A 195 69.78 -43.39 -64.63
N GLN A 196 68.80 -43.90 -65.36
CA GLN A 196 69.00 -44.96 -66.36
C GLN A 196 69.89 -44.51 -67.53
N LYS A 197 69.84 -43.23 -67.90
CA LYS A 197 70.72 -42.63 -68.93
C LYS A 197 72.13 -42.25 -68.42
N GLY A 198 72.51 -42.68 -67.22
CA GLY A 198 73.86 -42.50 -66.68
C GLY A 198 74.18 -41.08 -66.16
N VAL A 199 73.18 -40.22 -66.00
CA VAL A 199 73.36 -38.87 -65.44
C VAL A 199 73.51 -38.97 -63.93
N ARG A 200 74.59 -38.40 -63.37
CA ARG A 200 74.85 -38.39 -61.93
C ARG A 200 73.89 -37.42 -61.23
N LEU A 201 72.94 -37.94 -60.46
CA LEU A 201 71.89 -37.15 -59.81
C LEU A 201 71.99 -37.17 -58.26
N PRO A 202 71.64 -36.06 -57.58
CA PRO A 202 71.50 -36.02 -56.13
C PRO A 202 70.37 -36.93 -55.63
N SER A 203 70.51 -37.48 -54.41
CA SER A 203 69.46 -38.31 -53.77
C SER A 203 68.17 -37.52 -53.54
N LEU A 204 67.03 -38.07 -53.94
CA LEU A 204 65.71 -37.44 -53.76
C LEU A 204 65.22 -37.40 -52.31
N TYR A 205 65.83 -38.16 -51.39
CA TYR A 205 65.34 -38.34 -50.02
C TYR A 205 66.13 -37.56 -48.95
N ASN A 206 67.12 -36.75 -49.33
CA ASN A 206 67.89 -35.94 -48.37
C ASN A 206 67.38 -34.49 -48.34
N ILE A 207 66.31 -34.25 -47.59
CA ILE A 207 65.94 -32.91 -47.13
C ILE A 207 65.88 -32.97 -45.61
N ASP A 208 67.05 -33.04 -44.98
CA ASP A 208 67.18 -32.69 -43.56
C ASP A 208 67.38 -31.17 -43.46
N THR A 209 66.43 -30.52 -42.79
CA THR A 209 66.58 -29.30 -41.98
C THR A 209 67.59 -28.25 -42.47
N VAL A 210 67.11 -27.26 -43.22
CA VAL A 210 67.69 -25.91 -43.20
C VAL A 210 66.61 -24.94 -42.72
N THR A 211 66.28 -25.05 -41.43
CA THR A 211 65.77 -23.91 -40.66
C THR A 211 66.99 -23.08 -40.29
N SER A 212 67.21 -22.01 -41.05
CA SER A 212 68.13 -20.94 -40.66
C SER A 212 67.63 -20.32 -39.36
N SER A 213 68.32 -20.61 -38.27
CA SER A 213 68.23 -19.87 -37.02
C SER A 213 68.78 -18.45 -37.21
N PRO A 214 68.08 -17.38 -36.85
CA PRO A 214 68.71 -16.11 -36.52
C PRO A 214 69.05 -16.12 -35.03
N THR A 215 70.33 -16.29 -34.72
CA THR A 215 70.89 -15.82 -33.45
C THR A 215 70.93 -14.30 -33.48
N ASN A 216 70.18 -13.64 -32.60
CA ASN A 216 70.69 -12.42 -31.98
C ASN A 216 70.13 -12.23 -30.57
N SER A 217 71.10 -12.14 -29.67
CA SER A 217 71.02 -11.79 -28.25
C SER A 217 70.54 -10.36 -28.01
N LYS A 218 69.78 -10.16 -26.92
CA LYS A 218 70.04 -9.23 -25.79
C LYS A 218 68.72 -8.86 -25.10
N GLY A 219 68.70 -8.85 -23.76
CA GLY A 219 67.76 -7.99 -23.02
C GLY A 219 67.15 -8.62 -21.78
N ARG A 220 67.87 -8.48 -20.67
CA ARG A 220 67.50 -8.70 -19.28
C ARG A 220 66.41 -7.71 -18.82
N ARG A 221 65.59 -8.16 -17.85
CA ARG A 221 64.69 -7.43 -16.92
C ARG A 221 63.27 -7.14 -17.40
#